data_AF-A0A6P9ADK7-F1
#
_entry.id   AF-A0A6P9ADK7-F1
#
_cell.length_a   1.000
_cell.length_b   1.000
_cell.length_c   1.000
_cell.angle_alpha   90.00
_cell.angle_beta   90.00
_cell.angle_gamma   90.00
#
_symmetry.space_group_name_H-M   'P 1'
#
loop_
_entity.id
_entity.type
_entity.pdbx_description
1 polymer ?
#
loop_
_entity_poly.entity_id
_entity_poly.type
_entity_poly.pdbx_seq_one_letter_code
_entity_poly.pdbx_strand_id
1 'polypeptide(L)'
;MTFQYSIYEWARNHRVHHKFMDTDVDPHNIKRGFFFAHVGWLMVHKHPDVRAKGKIVDVSDLEADPIVMFQKRYYYTLMVLFAFVMPTAVPWLLWGEDPWTAW
;
A
#
# COMPACT_ATOMS: atom_id res chain seq x y z
N MET A 1 -1.50 8.81 -8.57
CA MET A 1 -0.72 7.81 -7.78
C MET A 1 -1.63 7.14 -6.76
N THR A 2 -1.40 5.88 -6.39
CA THR A 2 -2.44 5.03 -5.74
C THR A 2 -2.45 5.01 -4.21
N PHE A 3 -1.39 5.45 -3.52
CA PHE A 3 -1.29 5.48 -2.05
C PHE A 3 -1.64 4.15 -1.34
N GLN A 4 -1.17 3.02 -1.87
CA GLN A 4 -1.42 1.69 -1.30
C GLN A 4 -0.14 1.04 -0.73
N TYR A 5 0.60 1.75 0.12
CA TYR A 5 1.94 1.37 0.59
C TYR A 5 3.05 1.43 -0.48
N SER A 6 4.29 1.22 -0.04
CA SER A 6 5.44 1.08 -0.95
C SER A 6 5.31 -0.18 -1.82
N ILE A 7 5.98 -0.21 -2.98
CA ILE A 7 5.99 -1.39 -3.86
C ILE A 7 6.42 -2.63 -3.08
N TYR A 8 7.48 -2.48 -2.29
CA TYR A 8 8.01 -3.53 -1.41
C TYR A 8 6.95 -4.07 -0.44
N GLU A 9 6.26 -3.19 0.27
CA GLU A 9 5.28 -3.61 1.28
C GLU A 9 4.03 -4.22 0.66
N TRP A 10 3.55 -3.65 -0.45
CA TRP A 10 2.38 -4.16 -1.16
C TRP A 10 2.68 -5.56 -1.71
N ALA A 11 3.79 -5.73 -2.44
CA ALA A 11 4.18 -7.02 -3.01
C ALA A 11 4.41 -8.07 -1.92
N ARG A 12 5.08 -7.72 -0.82
CA ARG A 12 5.25 -8.63 0.32
C ARG A 12 3.91 -9.06 0.91
N ASN A 13 3.01 -8.11 1.21
CA ASN A 13 1.70 -8.42 1.78
C ASN A 13 0.85 -9.26 0.81
N HIS A 14 0.95 -8.99 -0.50
CA HIS A 14 0.23 -9.72 -1.54
C HIS A 14 0.75 -11.17 -1.69
N ARG A 15 2.07 -11.39 -1.60
CA ARG A 15 2.65 -12.74 -1.55
C ARG A 15 2.18 -13.51 -0.32
N VAL A 16 2.09 -12.87 0.85
CA VAL A 16 1.51 -13.48 2.07
C VAL A 16 0.06 -13.88 1.82
N HIS A 17 -0.73 -12.98 1.24
CA HIS A 17 -2.13 -13.26 0.89
C HIS A 17 -2.26 -14.49 -0.02
N HIS A 18 -1.56 -14.53 -1.15
CA HIS A 18 -1.63 -15.70 -2.06
C HIS A 18 -1.14 -16.99 -1.41
N LYS A 19 -0.07 -16.93 -0.61
CA LYS A 19 0.52 -18.12 0.03
C LYS A 19 -0.36 -18.71 1.13
N PHE A 20 -1.12 -17.87 1.83
CA PHE A 20 -1.91 -18.28 2.99
C PHE A 20 -3.38 -17.86 2.90
N MET A 21 -3.90 -17.78 1.67
CA MET A 21 -5.26 -17.37 1.36
C MET A 21 -6.27 -18.12 2.22
N ASP A 22 -7.34 -17.43 2.65
CA ASP A 22 -8.45 -18.00 3.41
C ASP A 22 -8.05 -18.60 4.78
N THR A 23 -6.94 -18.15 5.36
CA THR A 23 -6.50 -18.47 6.73
C THR A 23 -6.34 -17.19 7.57
N ASP A 24 -6.08 -17.31 8.87
CA ASP A 24 -5.80 -16.15 9.74
C ASP A 24 -4.46 -15.46 9.45
N VAL A 25 -3.66 -16.03 8.54
CA VAL A 25 -2.43 -15.43 8.02
C VAL A 25 -2.71 -14.51 6.82
N ASP A 26 -3.90 -14.60 6.22
CA ASP A 26 -4.33 -13.69 5.16
C ASP A 26 -4.68 -12.31 5.74
N PRO A 27 -3.97 -11.23 5.35
CA PRO A 27 -4.20 -9.89 5.87
C PRO A 27 -5.63 -9.37 5.64
N HIS A 28 -6.34 -9.86 4.63
CA HIS A 28 -7.71 -9.47 4.31
C HIS A 28 -8.61 -10.69 4.08
N ASN A 29 -8.46 -11.69 4.96
CA ASN A 29 -9.20 -12.96 4.95
C ASN A 29 -10.72 -12.78 4.70
N ILE A 30 -11.20 -13.30 3.56
CA ILE A 30 -12.62 -13.20 3.16
C ILE A 30 -13.57 -13.96 4.08
N LYS A 31 -13.09 -14.98 4.80
CA LYS A 31 -13.89 -15.73 5.79
C LYS A 31 -14.31 -14.88 6.99
N ARG A 32 -13.68 -13.72 7.20
CA ARG A 32 -14.08 -12.73 8.20
C ARG A 32 -15.18 -11.78 7.71
N GLY A 33 -15.72 -12.02 6.52
CA GLY A 33 -16.84 -11.29 5.93
C GLY A 33 -16.42 -10.15 5.01
N PHE A 34 -17.36 -9.73 4.16
CA PHE A 34 -17.16 -8.71 3.13
C PHE A 34 -16.54 -7.41 3.68
N PHE A 35 -17.10 -6.87 4.76
CA PHE A 35 -16.63 -5.61 5.32
C PHE A 35 -15.17 -5.69 5.77
N PHE A 36 -14.80 -6.79 6.42
CA PHE A 36 -13.42 -7.01 6.85
C PHE A 36 -12.45 -7.05 5.67
N ALA A 37 -12.76 -7.87 4.66
CA ALA A 37 -11.90 -8.03 3.48
C ALA A 37 -11.80 -6.76 2.63
N HIS A 38 -12.87 -5.95 2.59
CA HIS A 38 -12.92 -4.74 1.77
C HIS A 38 -12.13 -3.57 2.39
N VAL A 39 -12.39 -3.24 3.67
CA VAL A 39 -11.77 -2.08 4.34
C VAL A 39 -11.49 -2.31 5.82
N GLY A 40 -12.23 -3.22 6.49
CA GLY A 40 -12.09 -3.48 7.91
C GLY A 40 -10.68 -3.89 8.34
N TRP A 41 -9.94 -4.59 7.48
CA TRP A 41 -8.56 -5.00 7.74
C TRP A 41 -7.58 -3.83 7.87
N LEU A 42 -7.88 -2.66 7.29
CA LEU A 42 -7.06 -1.44 7.43
C LEU A 42 -7.32 -0.70 8.75
N MET A 43 -8.45 -0.98 9.40
CA MET A 43 -8.92 -0.26 10.60
C MET A 43 -8.59 -0.98 11.90
N VAL A 44 -7.91 -2.13 11.83
CA VAL A 44 -7.52 -2.93 13.00
C VAL A 44 -6.06 -3.31 12.94
N HIS A 45 -5.50 -3.71 14.08
CA HIS A 45 -4.18 -4.32 14.08
C HIS A 45 -4.20 -5.65 13.33
N LYS A 46 -3.15 -5.88 12.53
CA LYS A 46 -2.94 -7.16 11.84
C LYS A 46 -2.85 -8.30 12.85
N HIS A 47 -3.43 -9.44 12.50
CA HIS A 47 -3.32 -10.67 13.28
C HIS A 47 -1.83 -11.02 13.52
N PRO A 48 -1.43 -11.52 14.71
CA PRO A 48 -0.02 -11.86 14.99
C PRO A 48 0.61 -12.77 13.95
N ASP A 49 -0.15 -13.72 13.41
CA ASP A 49 0.35 -14.68 12.43
C ASP A 49 0.65 -14.04 11.07
N VAL A 50 -0.10 -13.01 10.66
CA VAL A 50 0.22 -12.21 9.46
C VAL A 50 1.60 -11.58 9.61
N ARG A 51 1.94 -11.06 10.81
CA ARG A 51 3.24 -10.44 11.09
C ARG A 51 4.37 -11.47 11.13
N ALA A 52 4.11 -12.63 11.75
CA ALA A 52 5.10 -13.70 11.86
C ALA A 52 5.41 -14.30 10.49
N LYS A 53 4.38 -14.62 9.71
CA LYS A 53 4.51 -15.25 8.39
C LYS A 53 4.92 -14.27 7.30
N GLY A 54 4.69 -12.97 7.48
CA GLY A 54 5.23 -11.94 6.60
C GLY A 54 6.76 -11.89 6.57
N LYS A 55 7.45 -12.40 7.60
CA LYS A 55 8.93 -12.45 7.67
C LYS A 55 9.57 -13.62 6.92
N ILE A 56 8.78 -14.63 6.57
CA ILE A 56 9.28 -15.86 5.91
C ILE A 56 9.02 -15.87 4.39
N VAL A 57 8.42 -14.81 3.87
CA VAL A 57 8.23 -14.65 2.43
C VAL A 57 9.52 -14.10 1.84
N ASP A 58 10.03 -14.78 0.83
CA ASP A 58 11.19 -14.30 0.08
C ASP A 58 10.84 -12.99 -0.63
N VAL A 59 11.72 -12.00 -0.44
CA VAL A 59 11.64 -10.65 -1.00
C VAL A 59 13.00 -10.20 -1.55
N SER A 60 13.95 -11.14 -1.70
CA SER A 60 15.31 -10.86 -2.16
C SER A 60 15.33 -10.21 -3.55
N ASP A 61 14.39 -10.55 -4.42
CA ASP A 61 14.18 -9.93 -5.72
C ASP A 61 13.80 -8.44 -5.60
N LEU A 62 12.95 -8.10 -4.63
CA LEU A 62 12.54 -6.71 -4.37
C LEU A 62 13.68 -5.90 -3.72
N GLU A 63 14.53 -6.56 -2.93
CA GLU A 63 15.71 -5.95 -2.29
C GLU A 63 16.84 -5.71 -3.28
N ALA A 64 16.95 -6.55 -4.31
CA ALA A 64 17.91 -6.40 -5.39
C ALA A 64 17.52 -5.30 -6.40
N ASP A 65 16.25 -4.90 -6.45
CA ASP A 65 15.77 -3.86 -7.37
C ASP A 65 16.01 -2.44 -6.78
N PRO A 66 16.91 -1.63 -7.39
CA PRO A 66 17.22 -0.30 -6.88
C PRO A 66 16.05 0.69 -6.99
N ILE A 67 15.13 0.51 -7.95
CA ILE A 67 13.95 1.35 -8.11
C ILE A 67 12.95 1.08 -6.98
N VAL A 68 12.72 -0.20 -6.66
CA VAL A 68 11.86 -0.60 -5.54
C VAL A 68 12.42 -0.06 -4.23
N MET A 69 13.73 -0.20 -4.01
CA MET A 69 14.37 0.26 -2.79
C MET A 69 14.45 1.79 -2.68
N PHE A 70 14.64 2.49 -3.80
CA PHE A 70 14.50 3.96 -3.87
C PHE A 70 13.08 4.39 -3.49
N GLN A 71 12.06 3.79 -4.10
CA GLN A 71 10.66 4.13 -3.84
C GLN A 71 10.30 3.85 -2.38
N LYS A 72 10.76 2.74 -1.80
CA LYS A 72 10.59 2.41 -0.39
C LYS A 72 11.25 3.44 0.53
N ARG A 73 12.48 3.86 0.23
CA ARG A 73 13.23 4.83 1.03
C ARG A 73 12.56 6.19 1.08
N TYR A 74 12.02 6.65 -0.04
CA TYR A 74 11.40 7.98 -0.17
C TYR A 74 9.87 7.93 -0.22
N TYR A 75 9.27 6.81 0.23
CA TYR A 75 7.86 6.53 0.01
C TYR A 75 6.96 7.68 0.44
N TYR A 76 7.07 8.15 1.68
CA TYR A 76 6.20 9.22 2.19
C TYR A 76 6.38 10.55 1.44
N THR A 77 7.61 10.90 1.07
CA THR A 77 7.90 12.12 0.31
C THR A 77 7.30 12.05 -1.10
N LEU A 78 7.57 10.95 -1.82
CA LEU A 78 7.02 10.73 -3.16
C LEU A 78 5.48 10.64 -3.11
N MET A 79 4.94 9.99 -2.08
CA MET A 79 3.52 9.82 -1.89
C MET A 79 2.81 11.18 -1.72
N VAL A 80 3.27 12.03 -0.80
CA VAL A 80 2.67 13.37 -0.61
C VAL A 80 2.80 14.20 -1.88
N LEU A 81 3.97 14.17 -2.52
CA LEU A 81 4.23 14.95 -3.73
C LEU A 81 3.32 14.55 -4.90
N PHE A 82 3.24 13.25 -5.20
CA PHE A 82 2.59 12.77 -6.42
C PHE A 82 1.12 12.35 -6.22
N ALA A 83 0.65 12.15 -4.99
CA ALA A 83 -0.75 11.82 -4.71
C ALA A 83 -1.59 13.02 -4.26
N PHE A 84 -0.97 14.07 -3.70
CA PHE A 84 -1.69 15.27 -3.26
C PHE A 84 -1.15 16.54 -3.92
N VAL A 85 0.13 16.88 -3.72
CA VAL A 85 0.65 18.20 -4.13
C VAL A 85 0.57 18.41 -5.64
N MET A 86 1.09 17.49 -6.45
CA MET A 86 1.08 17.61 -7.90
C MET A 86 -0.35 17.54 -8.46
N PRO A 87 -1.19 16.56 -8.10
CA PRO A 87 -2.58 16.51 -8.58
C PRO A 87 -3.40 17.75 -8.25
N THR A 88 -3.14 18.44 -7.13
CA THR A 88 -3.79 19.71 -6.77
C THR A 88 -3.16 20.92 -7.47
N ALA A 89 -1.84 20.99 -7.54
CA ALA A 89 -1.15 22.16 -8.09
C ALA A 89 -1.29 22.28 -9.61
N VAL A 90 -1.31 21.15 -10.34
CA VAL A 90 -1.43 21.14 -11.80
C VAL A 90 -2.72 21.83 -12.29
N PRO A 91 -3.93 21.45 -11.83
CA PRO A 91 -5.16 22.12 -12.24
C PRO A 91 -5.23 23.59 -11.82
N TRP A 92 -4.81 23.88 -10.59
CA TRP A 92 -4.80 25.24 -10.07
C TRP A 92 -3.91 26.17 -10.90
N LEU A 93 -2.69 25.74 -11.23
CA LEU A 93 -1.70 26.60 -11.89
C LEU A 93 -1.80 26.61 -13.41
N LEU A 94 -2.21 25.51 -14.06
CA LEU A 94 -2.16 25.40 -15.52
C LEU A 94 -3.45 25.84 -16.22
N TRP A 95 -4.61 25.69 -15.59
CA TRP A 95 -5.90 26.13 -16.15
C TRP A 95 -6.76 26.94 -15.18
N GLY A 96 -6.18 27.41 -14.06
CA GLY A 96 -6.82 28.34 -13.15
C GLY A 96 -7.98 27.74 -12.37
N GLU A 97 -7.97 26.43 -12.12
CA GLU A 97 -8.99 25.77 -11.31
C GLU A 97 -9.01 26.33 -9.87
N ASP A 98 -10.18 26.34 -9.26
CA ASP A 98 -10.30 26.73 -7.85
C ASP A 98 -9.57 25.72 -6.93
N PRO A 99 -8.74 26.16 -5.99
CA PRO A 99 -7.99 25.26 -5.10
C PRO A 99 -8.87 24.29 -4.30
N TRP A 100 -10.11 24.65 -3.97
CA TRP A 100 -11.06 23.78 -3.27
C TRP A 100 -11.55 22.63 -4.15
N THR A 101 -11.70 22.89 -5.45
CA THR A 101 -12.09 21.87 -6.45
C THR A 101 -10.91 21.03 -6.91
N ALA A 102 -9.71 21.61 -6.89
CA ALA A 102 -8.48 20.97 -7.36
C ALA A 102 -7.94 19.87 -6.42
N TRP A 103 -8.35 19.83 -5.15
CA TRP A 103 -7.79 18.94 -4.13
C TRP A 103 -8.63 17.69 -3.87
#